data_AF-A0A8T1Q5S8-F1
#
_entry.id   AF-A0A8T1Q5S8-F1
#
_cell.length_a   1.000
_cell.length_b   1.000
_cell.length_c   1.000
_cell.angle_alpha   90.00
_cell.angle_beta   90.00
_cell.angle_gamma   90.00
#
_symmetry.space_group_name_H-M   'P 1'
#
loop_
_entity.id
_entity.type
_entity.pdbx_description
1 polymer ?
#
loop_
_entity_poly.entity_id
_entity_poly.type
_entity_poly.pdbx_seq_one_letter_code
_entity_poly.pdbx_strand_id
1 'polypeptide(L)'
;MAAQKQASICLLFSLLIISLYKSSQAAGIAIYWGQRTDEGTLADTCATGNYQYVNIAFLSTFGNGQTPVLNLAGHCNPSANGCAGQSIDPSAVYIPTR
;
A
#
# COMPACT_ATOMS: atom_id res chain seq x y z
N MET A 1 -3.52 18.96 51.37
CA MET A 1 -3.28 20.07 50.42
C MET A 1 -1.99 19.90 49.60
N ALA A 2 -0.86 19.51 50.17
CA ALA A 2 0.39 19.29 49.42
C ALA A 2 0.30 18.15 48.37
N ALA A 3 -0.25 16.98 48.74
CA ALA A 3 -0.38 15.83 47.85
C ALA A 3 -1.26 16.09 46.60
N GLN A 4 -2.32 16.89 46.76
CA GLN A 4 -3.24 17.26 45.67
C GLN A 4 -2.60 18.24 44.68
N LYS A 5 -1.73 19.12 45.18
CA LYS A 5 -0.91 20.02 44.36
C LYS A 5 0.16 19.26 43.59
N GLN A 6 0.76 18.24 44.21
CA GLN A 6 1.76 17.39 43.60
C GLN A 6 1.17 16.48 42.51
N ALA A 7 0.00 15.89 42.75
CA ALA A 7 -0.76 15.16 41.74
C ALA A 7 -1.15 16.03 40.54
N SER A 8 -1.55 17.29 40.79
CA SER A 8 -1.87 18.25 39.71
C SER A 8 -0.66 18.63 38.86
N ILE A 9 0.51 18.78 39.48
CA ILE A 9 1.78 19.05 38.77
C ILE A 9 2.18 17.85 37.92
N CYS A 10 2.09 16.63 38.46
CA CYS A 10 2.36 15.41 37.69
C CYS A 10 1.42 15.27 36.49
N LEU A 11 0.12 15.53 36.66
CA LEU A 11 -0.85 15.47 35.59
C LEU A 11 -0.56 16.50 34.47
N LEU A 12 -0.26 17.74 34.85
CA LEU A 12 0.11 18.80 33.90
C LEU A 12 1.39 18.45 33.15
N PHE A 13 2.38 17.88 33.84
CA PHE A 13 3.62 17.45 33.20
C PHE A 13 3.37 16.29 32.23
N SER A 14 2.57 15.29 32.60
CA SER A 14 2.18 14.19 31.69
C SER A 14 1.44 14.70 30.45
N LEU A 15 0.52 15.64 30.60
CA LEU A 15 -0.21 16.24 29.47
C LEU A 15 0.72 17.05 28.55
N LEU A 16 1.68 17.80 29.12
CA LEU A 16 2.69 18.52 28.37
C LEU A 16 3.55 17.55 27.54
N ILE A 17 4.01 16.45 28.14
CA ILE A 17 4.79 15.43 27.44
C ILE A 17 3.97 14.78 26.31
N ILE A 18 2.69 14.49 26.54
CA ILE A 18 1.79 13.94 25.51
C ILE A 18 1.64 14.92 24.33
N SER A 19 1.51 16.23 24.60
CA SER A 19 1.35 17.27 23.57
C SER A 19 2.59 17.45 22.68
N LEU A 20 3.76 17.00 23.12
CA LEU A 20 5.02 17.10 22.39
C LEU A 20 5.26 15.92 21.44
N TYR A 21 4.49 14.83 21.55
CA TYR A 21 4.59 13.73 20.60
C TYR A 21 3.91 14.08 19.28
N LYS A 22 4.68 14.00 18.19
CA LYS A 22 4.11 13.93 16.84
C LYS A 22 3.67 12.51 16.56
N SER A 23 2.56 12.34 15.83
CA SER A 23 2.14 11.02 15.33
C SER A 23 3.27 10.42 14.48
N SER A 24 3.60 9.15 14.71
CA SER A 24 4.47 8.43 13.79
C SER A 24 3.71 8.14 12.50
N GLN A 25 4.39 8.28 11.37
CA GLN A 25 3.87 7.79 10.09
C GLN A 25 4.18 6.29 10.04
N ALA A 26 3.14 5.46 10.16
CA ALA A 26 3.29 4.05 9.86
C ALA A 26 3.66 3.89 8.37
N ALA A 27 4.59 2.98 8.06
CA ALA A 27 4.89 2.66 6.67
C ALA A 27 3.64 2.12 5.97
N GLY A 28 3.49 2.44 4.68
CA GLY A 28 2.42 1.91 3.87
C GLY A 28 2.47 0.40 3.71
N ILE A 29 1.30 -0.23 3.58
CA ILE A 29 1.20 -1.67 3.33
C ILE A 29 1.43 -1.92 1.83
N ALA A 30 2.27 -2.91 1.52
CA ALA A 30 2.50 -3.41 0.18
C ALA A 30 1.85 -4.78 -0.01
N ILE A 31 1.27 -5.04 -1.19
CA ILE A 31 0.69 -6.34 -1.55
C ILE A 31 1.20 -6.80 -2.91
N TYR A 32 1.29 -8.10 -3.13
CA TYR A 32 1.49 -8.68 -4.47
C TYR A 32 0.15 -9.07 -5.07
N TRP A 33 -0.07 -8.69 -6.33
CA TRP A 33 -1.29 -9.00 -7.08
C TRP A 33 -0.93 -9.64 -8.42
N GLY A 34 -1.68 -10.66 -8.85
CA GLY A 34 -1.63 -11.18 -10.22
C GLY A 34 -1.45 -12.69 -10.33
N GLN A 35 -1.35 -13.45 -9.24
CA GLN A 35 -1.13 -14.90 -9.29
C GLN A 35 -2.34 -15.74 -8.84
N ARG A 36 -3.40 -15.09 -8.36
CA ARG A 36 -4.61 -15.76 -7.88
C ARG A 36 -5.83 -15.27 -8.65
N THR A 37 -6.51 -16.16 -9.34
CA THR A 37 -7.69 -15.79 -10.13
C THR A 37 -8.88 -15.34 -9.27
N ASP A 38 -8.87 -15.60 -7.97
CA ASP A 38 -9.90 -15.21 -7.01
C ASP A 38 -9.54 -13.96 -6.20
N GLU A 39 -8.46 -13.25 -6.53
CA GLU A 39 -8.02 -12.04 -5.81
C GLU A 39 -8.71 -10.75 -6.28
N GLY A 40 -9.61 -10.84 -7.26
CA GLY A 40 -10.29 -9.69 -7.87
C GLY A 40 -9.41 -8.94 -8.86
N THR A 41 -9.94 -7.84 -9.43
CA THR A 41 -9.17 -7.04 -10.38
C THR A 41 -8.12 -6.19 -9.66
N LEU A 42 -7.11 -5.73 -10.41
CA LEU A 42 -6.13 -4.79 -9.87
C LEU A 42 -6.80 -3.48 -9.40
N ALA A 43 -7.81 -3.01 -10.14
CA ALA A 43 -8.60 -1.84 -9.78
C ALA A 43 -9.34 -2.03 -8.44
N ASP A 44 -9.96 -3.20 -8.22
CA ASP A 44 -10.63 -3.52 -6.95
C ASP A 44 -9.63 -3.54 -5.78
N THR A 45 -8.44 -4.11 -6.01
CA THR A 45 -7.35 -4.16 -5.02
C THR A 45 -6.93 -2.74 -4.60
N CYS A 46 -6.74 -1.83 -5.56
CA CYS A 46 -6.43 -0.42 -5.28
C CYS A 46 -7.59 0.31 -4.60
N ALA A 47 -8.84 0.05 -5.03
CA ALA A 47 -10.04 0.68 -4.49
C ALA A 47 -10.29 0.34 -3.01
N THR A 48 -9.69 -0.73 -2.47
CA THR A 48 -9.77 -1.03 -1.03
C THR A 48 -9.21 0.08 -0.14
N GLY A 49 -8.25 0.88 -0.64
CA GLY A 49 -7.54 1.87 0.16
C GLY A 49 -6.61 1.29 1.23
N ASN A 50 -6.44 -0.03 1.29
CA ASN A 50 -5.62 -0.70 2.30
C ASN A 50 -4.12 -0.68 1.97
N TYR A 51 -3.77 -0.54 0.69
CA TYR A 51 -2.42 -0.74 0.18
C TYR A 51 -1.88 0.55 -0.43
N GLN A 52 -0.73 1.01 0.05
CA GLN A 52 0.00 2.13 -0.58
C GLN A 52 0.84 1.66 -1.77
N TYR A 53 1.15 0.37 -1.83
CA TYR A 53 1.97 -0.23 -2.88
C TYR A 53 1.35 -1.54 -3.37
N VAL A 54 1.27 -1.71 -4.68
CA VAL A 54 0.85 -2.98 -5.30
C VAL A 54 1.94 -3.43 -6.25
N ASN A 55 2.57 -4.57 -5.95
CA ASN A 55 3.58 -5.21 -6.78
C ASN A 55 2.90 -6.17 -7.75
N ILE A 56 3.04 -5.92 -9.05
CA ILE A 56 2.46 -6.78 -10.09
C ILE A 56 3.30 -8.05 -10.25
N ALA A 57 2.64 -9.19 -10.07
CA ALA A 57 3.25 -10.49 -9.95
C ALA A 57 2.80 -11.42 -11.10
N PHE A 58 3.67 -11.83 -12.03
CA PHE A 58 5.10 -11.47 -12.19
C PHE A 58 5.55 -11.51 -13.66
N LEU A 59 6.68 -10.86 -13.95
CA LEU A 59 7.47 -11.15 -15.14
C LEU A 59 8.20 -12.48 -14.95
N SER A 60 7.58 -13.57 -15.40
CA SER A 60 8.03 -14.94 -15.12
C SER A 60 9.25 -15.36 -15.93
N THR A 61 9.51 -14.68 -17.05
CA THR A 61 10.62 -14.99 -17.95
C THR A 61 11.33 -13.71 -18.33
N PHE A 62 12.64 -13.65 -18.12
CA PHE A 62 13.48 -12.51 -18.48
C PHE A 62 14.96 -12.95 -18.57
N GLY A 63 15.79 -12.11 -19.21
CA GLY A 63 17.24 -12.30 -19.29
C GLY A 63 17.70 -13.34 -20.32
N ASN A 64 19.02 -13.42 -20.52
CA ASN A 64 19.68 -14.38 -21.42
C ASN A 64 19.12 -14.40 -22.86
N GLY A 65 18.75 -13.25 -23.41
CA GLY A 65 18.19 -13.13 -24.76
C GLY A 65 16.76 -13.66 -24.91
N GLN A 66 16.11 -14.08 -23.83
CA GLN A 66 14.72 -14.53 -23.86
C GLN A 66 13.76 -13.36 -24.08
N THR A 67 12.67 -13.61 -24.80
CA THR A 67 11.55 -12.67 -24.88
C THR A 67 10.89 -12.58 -23.51
N PRO A 68 10.74 -11.38 -22.90
CA PRO A 68 10.12 -11.24 -21.60
C PRO A 68 8.66 -11.69 -21.62
N VAL A 69 8.23 -12.42 -20.58
CA VAL A 69 6.85 -12.92 -20.46
C VAL A 69 6.23 -12.43 -19.16
N LEU A 70 5.16 -11.65 -19.28
CA LEU A 70 4.29 -11.31 -18.17
C LEU A 70 3.31 -12.46 -17.93
N ASN A 71 3.27 -12.98 -16.71
CA ASN A 71 2.33 -14.01 -16.30
C ASN A 71 1.50 -13.46 -15.15
N LEU A 72 0.21 -13.23 -15.40
CA LEU A 72 -0.79 -12.83 -14.40
C LEU A 72 -1.80 -13.96 -14.15
N ALA A 73 -1.30 -15.20 -14.10
CA ALA A 73 -2.12 -16.40 -13.98
C ALA A 73 -3.29 -16.39 -14.97
N GLY A 74 -4.53 -16.40 -14.48
CA GLY A 74 -5.74 -16.36 -15.30
C GLY A 74 -6.35 -14.98 -15.51
N HIS A 75 -5.70 -13.87 -15.10
CA HIS A 75 -6.27 -12.52 -15.21
C HIS A 75 -6.33 -12.00 -16.64
N CYS A 76 -5.36 -12.37 -17.48
CA CYS A 76 -5.31 -11.99 -18.89
C CYS A 76 -4.29 -12.85 -19.64
N ASN A 77 -4.43 -12.88 -20.97
CA ASN A 77 -3.40 -13.44 -21.85
C ASN A 77 -2.45 -12.32 -22.30
N PRO A 78 -1.13 -12.42 -22.06
CA PRO A 78 -0.17 -11.39 -22.48
C PRO A 78 -0.02 -11.29 -24.01
N SER A 79 -0.43 -12.29 -24.76
CA SER A 79 -0.35 -12.30 -26.23
C SER A 79 -1.19 -11.17 -26.84
N ALA A 80 -0.68 -10.56 -27.91
CA ALA A 80 -1.37 -9.50 -28.65
C ALA A 80 -1.91 -8.35 -27.76
N ASN A 81 -1.14 -7.95 -26.74
CA ASN A 81 -1.50 -6.90 -25.78
C ASN A 81 -2.76 -7.21 -24.93
N GLY A 82 -3.14 -8.47 -24.76
CA GLY A 82 -4.35 -8.84 -24.01
C GLY A 82 -4.32 -8.48 -22.51
N CYS A 83 -3.17 -8.09 -21.97
CA CYS A 83 -3.04 -7.56 -20.60
C CYS A 83 -2.99 -6.02 -20.52
N ALA A 84 -3.12 -5.29 -21.62
CA ALA A 84 -3.07 -3.82 -21.61
C ALA A 84 -4.18 -3.19 -20.76
N GLY A 85 -5.35 -3.85 -20.65
CA GLY A 85 -6.45 -3.40 -19.81
C GLY A 85 -6.20 -3.46 -18.30
N GLN A 86 -5.10 -4.08 -17.86
CA GLN A 86 -4.65 -4.03 -16.46
C GLN A 86 -3.94 -2.71 -16.12
N SER A 87 -3.74 -1.81 -17.09
CA SER A 87 -3.23 -0.48 -16.80
C SER A 87 -4.28 0.29 -16.00
N ILE A 88 -3.93 0.67 -14.78
CA ILE A 88 -4.70 1.66 -14.03
C ILE A 88 -4.36 3.03 -14.62
N ASP A 89 -5.37 3.85 -14.91
CA ASP A 89 -5.18 5.27 -15.26
C ASP A 89 -4.32 5.93 -14.16
N PRO A 90 -3.23 6.64 -14.50
CA PRO A 90 -2.43 7.35 -13.50
C PRO A 90 -3.26 8.31 -12.63
N SER A 91 -4.45 8.72 -13.06
CA SER A 91 -5.42 9.51 -12.29
C SER A 91 -6.06 8.76 -11.11
N ALA A 92 -6.05 7.43 -11.12
CA ALA A 92 -6.48 6.60 -9.99
C ALA A 92 -5.34 6.28 -9.01
N VAL A 93 -4.11 6.71 -9.31
CA VAL A 93 -3.06 6.85 -8.31
C VAL A 93 -3.35 8.12 -7.52
N TYR A 94 -4.34 8.05 -6.62
CA TYR A 94 -4.41 8.99 -5.52
C TYR A 94 -3.21 8.70 -4.62
N ILE A 95 -2.07 9.32 -4.92
CA ILE A 95 -1.05 9.57 -3.91
C ILE A 95 -1.63 10.67 -3.05
N PRO A 96 -2.11 10.41 -1.81
CA PRO A 96 -2.32 11.50 -0.88
C PRO A 96 -0.97 12.18 -0.68
N THR A 97 -0.75 13.29 -1.38
CA THR A 97 0.34 14.19 -1.05
C THR A 97 0.04 14.75 0.33
N ARG A 98 0.77 14.27 1.34
CA ARG A 98 1.04 15.07 2.52
C ARG A 98 2.39 14.72 3.13
#